data_AF-A0A967I2A2-F1
#
_entry.id   AF-A0A967I2A2-F1
#
_cell.length_a   1.000
_cell.length_b   1.000
_cell.length_c   1.000
_cell.angle_alpha   90.00
_cell.angle_beta   90.00
_cell.angle_gamma   90.00
#
_symmetry.space_group_name_H-M   'P 1'
#
loop_
_entity.id
_entity.type
_entity.pdbx_description
1 polymer ?
#
loop_
_entity_poly.entity_id
_entity_poly.type
_entity_poly.pdbx_seq_one_letter_code
_entity_poly.pdbx_strand_id
1 'polypeptide(L)'
;MSAGAIAHLGVGLMFVGIVASSVYDRSEKVLLPQGKKEPALGYDMEFSGPKFMREPRGVRLDLPVDVKKGNTEFIARPDIRSENTPDGQSRRFSRPHIRRGLVSDLYIAPVDFQPATKGGRSAESKQVELTKQQKTQFLDYEITFVGFDISGMMAQKEGQGVSVGADIMVSYKGEDPLPLKPVLTLGKEGNTSSRVRLPGPAEAYLSLSSIEASSGSIVLDYQGPASADQDKITQTTPPAFIAEVSIKPGMTVLWLGTFLILFGAGVGVARRWPK
;
A
#
# COMPACT_ATOMS: atom_id res chain seq x y z
N MET A 1 -50.57 5.08 -22.31
CA MET A 1 -50.14 4.58 -20.98
C MET A 1 -50.36 5.67 -19.93
N SER A 2 -50.80 5.31 -18.71
CA SER A 2 -50.96 6.28 -17.62
C SER A 2 -49.60 6.67 -17.04
N ALA A 3 -49.48 7.89 -16.52
CA ALA A 3 -48.26 8.37 -15.85
C ALA A 3 -47.87 7.47 -14.66
N GLY A 4 -48.89 6.97 -13.94
CA GLY A 4 -48.72 5.99 -12.87
C GLY A 4 -48.14 4.66 -13.35
N ALA A 5 -48.60 4.13 -14.49
CA ALA A 5 -48.08 2.87 -15.03
C ALA A 5 -46.58 2.95 -15.38
N ILE A 6 -46.15 4.08 -15.95
CA ILE A 6 -44.73 4.32 -16.27
C ILE A 6 -43.88 4.36 -14.99
N ALA A 7 -44.37 5.03 -13.93
CA ALA A 7 -43.68 5.09 -12.66
C ALA A 7 -43.58 3.71 -11.98
N HIS A 8 -44.66 2.92 -11.96
CA HIS A 8 -44.64 1.57 -11.39
C HIS A 8 -43.72 0.62 -12.16
N LEU A 9 -43.70 0.72 -13.50
CA LEU A 9 -42.73 0.00 -14.32
C LEU A 9 -41.29 0.37 -13.93
N GLY A 10 -41.03 1.67 -13.73
CA GLY A 10 -39.74 2.15 -13.25
C GLY A 10 -39.34 1.57 -11.89
N VAL A 11 -40.28 1.52 -10.94
CA VAL A 11 -40.06 0.86 -9.62
C VAL A 11 -39.73 -0.63 -9.80
N GLY A 12 -40.48 -1.34 -10.65
CA GLY A 12 -40.22 -2.75 -10.95
C GLY A 12 -38.81 -2.98 -11.51
N LEU A 13 -38.41 -2.20 -12.52
CA LEU A 13 -37.06 -2.27 -13.10
C LEU A 13 -35.97 -1.93 -12.08
N MET A 14 -36.20 -0.92 -11.24
CA MET A 14 -35.25 -0.54 -10.19
C MET A 14 -34.98 -1.71 -9.24
N PHE A 15 -36.03 -2.37 -8.74
CA PHE A 15 -35.88 -3.54 -7.87
C PHE A 15 -35.21 -4.72 -8.58
N VAL A 16 -35.56 -4.99 -9.84
CA VAL A 16 -34.89 -6.02 -10.64
C VAL A 16 -33.39 -5.71 -10.76
N GLY A 17 -33.02 -4.46 -11.02
CA GLY A 17 -31.62 -4.03 -11.08
C GLY A 17 -30.88 -4.22 -9.75
N ILE A 18 -31.50 -3.87 -8.61
CA ILE A 18 -30.94 -4.07 -7.26
C ILE A 18 -30.73 -5.56 -6.96
N VAL A 19 -31.75 -6.40 -7.20
CA VAL A 19 -31.67 -7.84 -6.93
C VAL A 19 -30.64 -8.50 -7.85
N ALA A 20 -30.65 -8.16 -9.13
CA ALA A 20 -29.66 -8.67 -10.08
C ALA A 20 -28.24 -8.29 -9.66
N SER A 21 -28.00 -7.03 -9.28
CA SER A 21 -26.68 -6.61 -8.81
C SER A 21 -26.29 -7.30 -7.52
N SER A 22 -27.22 -7.58 -6.60
CA SER A 22 -26.92 -8.21 -5.31
C SER A 22 -26.55 -9.69 -5.46
N VAL A 23 -27.30 -10.43 -6.28
CA VAL A 23 -27.15 -11.89 -6.44
C VAL A 23 -25.97 -12.25 -7.35
N TYR A 24 -25.68 -11.42 -8.34
CA TYR A 24 -24.70 -11.73 -9.38
C TYR A 24 -23.45 -10.85 -9.33
N ASP A 25 -23.24 -10.07 -8.26
CA ASP A 25 -21.96 -9.38 -8.02
C ASP A 25 -20.84 -10.43 -7.91
N ARG A 26 -19.70 -10.16 -8.55
CA ARG A 26 -18.50 -10.99 -8.43
C ARG A 26 -17.31 -10.07 -8.23
N SER A 27 -16.49 -10.36 -7.23
CA SER A 27 -15.28 -9.61 -6.92
C SER A 27 -14.11 -10.56 -6.70
N GLU A 28 -12.93 -10.18 -7.18
CA GLU A 28 -11.67 -10.90 -7.02
C GLU A 28 -10.54 -9.91 -6.75
N LYS A 29 -9.63 -10.27 -5.83
CA LYS A 29 -8.41 -9.51 -5.59
C LYS A 29 -7.28 -10.11 -6.39
N VAL A 30 -6.66 -9.31 -7.24
CA VAL A 30 -5.54 -9.71 -8.10
C VAL A 30 -4.34 -8.82 -7.84
N LEU A 31 -3.16 -9.42 -7.72
CA LEU A 31 -1.91 -8.69 -7.73
C LEU A 31 -1.54 -8.41 -9.19
N LEU A 32 -1.29 -7.15 -9.53
CA LEU A 32 -0.89 -6.73 -10.88
C LEU A 32 0.56 -6.22 -10.86
N PRO A 33 1.56 -7.08 -11.14
CA PRO A 33 2.94 -6.66 -11.34
C PRO A 33 3.08 -5.85 -12.63
N GLN A 34 3.96 -4.85 -12.63
CA GLN A 34 4.20 -4.04 -13.82
C GLN A 34 4.71 -4.90 -14.98
N GLY A 35 4.11 -4.71 -16.16
CA GLY A 35 4.50 -5.37 -17.41
C GLY A 35 4.14 -6.85 -17.49
N LYS A 36 3.39 -7.38 -16.51
CA LYS A 36 2.88 -8.75 -16.55
C LYS A 36 1.37 -8.76 -16.77
N LYS A 37 0.92 -9.66 -17.63
CA LYS A 37 -0.50 -9.93 -17.85
C LYS A 37 -1.01 -10.87 -16.78
N GLU A 38 -2.07 -10.45 -16.10
CA GLU A 38 -2.76 -11.22 -15.08
C GLU A 38 -4.26 -11.29 -15.40
N PRO A 39 -4.85 -12.50 -15.45
CA PRO A 39 -6.28 -12.64 -15.69
C PRO A 39 -7.08 -12.39 -14.40
N ALA A 40 -8.22 -11.71 -14.50
CA ALA A 40 -9.27 -11.76 -13.47
C ALA A 40 -10.66 -11.61 -14.08
N LEU A 41 -11.62 -12.41 -13.60
CA LEU A 41 -13.02 -12.42 -14.06
C LEU A 41 -13.18 -12.46 -15.61
N GLY A 42 -12.25 -13.10 -16.31
CA GLY A 42 -12.22 -13.23 -17.77
C GLY A 42 -11.73 -11.99 -18.53
N TYR A 43 -11.01 -11.09 -17.85
CA TYR A 43 -10.27 -9.97 -18.45
C TYR A 43 -8.77 -10.21 -18.28
N ASP A 44 -8.00 -10.01 -19.35
CA ASP A 44 -6.54 -9.92 -19.27
C ASP A 44 -6.15 -8.48 -18.91
N MET A 45 -5.38 -8.32 -17.84
CA MET A 45 -4.99 -7.01 -17.33
C MET A 45 -3.48 -6.89 -17.26
N GLU A 46 -2.94 -5.78 -17.74
CA GLU A 46 -1.51 -5.47 -17.69
C GLU A 46 -1.31 -4.11 -17.04
N PHE A 47 -0.59 -4.08 -15.92
CA PHE A 47 -0.24 -2.83 -15.26
C PHE A 47 0.94 -2.16 -15.97
N SER A 48 0.73 -0.98 -16.55
CA SER A 48 1.77 -0.28 -17.32
C SER A 48 2.82 0.40 -16.43
N GLY A 49 2.54 0.57 -15.13
CA GLY A 49 3.44 1.17 -14.14
C GLY A 49 2.87 2.44 -13.47
N PRO A 50 3.38 2.82 -12.29
CA PRO A 50 2.84 3.92 -11.49
C PRO A 50 3.18 5.29 -12.08
N LYS A 51 2.25 6.24 -12.00
CA LYS A 51 2.49 7.66 -12.36
C LYS A 51 2.19 8.57 -11.18
N PHE A 52 3.23 9.17 -10.61
CA PHE A 52 3.10 10.12 -9.51
C PHE A 52 2.87 11.54 -10.03
N MET A 53 1.85 12.21 -9.51
CA MET A 53 1.53 13.60 -9.81
C MET A 53 1.37 14.39 -8.52
N ARG A 54 2.06 15.52 -8.45
CA ARG A 54 1.94 16.43 -7.31
C ARG A 54 0.73 17.34 -7.53
N GLU A 55 -0.16 17.38 -6.54
CA GLU A 55 -1.35 18.24 -6.53
C GLU A 55 -1.22 19.30 -5.42
N PRO A 56 -1.90 20.46 -5.51
CA PRO A 56 -1.79 21.52 -4.49
C PRO A 56 -2.13 21.06 -3.07
N ARG A 57 -3.00 20.05 -2.94
CA ARG A 57 -3.45 19.48 -1.67
C ARG A 57 -2.77 18.15 -1.31
N GLY A 58 -1.84 17.65 -2.13
CA GLY A 58 -1.24 16.34 -1.87
C GLY A 58 -0.57 15.67 -3.07
N VAL A 59 -0.66 14.34 -3.14
CA VAL A 59 -0.08 13.53 -4.21
C VAL A 59 -1.13 12.58 -4.77
N ARG A 60 -1.17 12.46 -6.09
CA ARG A 60 -1.95 11.46 -6.83
C ARG A 60 -1.02 10.42 -7.43
N LEU A 61 -1.36 9.15 -7.23
CA LEU A 61 -0.73 7.98 -7.83
C LEU A 61 -1.72 7.36 -8.82
N ASP A 62 -1.47 7.57 -10.10
CA ASP A 62 -2.23 6.94 -11.18
C ASP A 62 -1.67 5.54 -11.46
N LEU A 63 -2.58 4.58 -11.65
CA LEU A 63 -2.26 3.16 -11.86
C LEU A 63 -2.90 2.66 -13.17
N PRO A 64 -2.38 3.08 -14.34
CA PRO A 64 -2.94 2.68 -15.63
C PRO A 64 -2.85 1.16 -15.84
N VAL A 65 -3.97 0.55 -16.24
CA VAL A 65 -4.06 -0.87 -16.55
C VAL A 65 -4.64 -1.03 -17.96
N ASP A 66 -3.90 -1.71 -18.83
CA ASP A 66 -4.39 -2.13 -20.13
C ASP A 66 -5.28 -3.36 -19.95
N VAL A 67 -6.54 -3.28 -20.37
CA VAL A 67 -7.56 -4.30 -20.13
C VAL A 67 -8.07 -4.84 -21.45
N LYS A 68 -8.03 -6.16 -21.62
CA LYS A 68 -8.50 -6.85 -22.83
C LYS A 68 -9.48 -7.97 -22.51
N LYS A 69 -10.54 -8.07 -23.32
CA LYS A 69 -11.49 -9.19 -23.30
C LYS A 69 -12.08 -9.41 -24.69
N GLY A 70 -11.67 -10.51 -25.34
CA GLY A 70 -12.05 -10.78 -26.72
C GLY A 70 -11.61 -9.65 -27.65
N ASN A 71 -12.57 -9.00 -28.32
CA ASN A 71 -12.33 -7.89 -29.25
C ASN A 71 -12.41 -6.49 -28.58
N THR A 72 -12.60 -6.43 -27.26
CA THR A 72 -12.65 -5.16 -26.52
C THR A 72 -11.34 -4.91 -25.81
N GLU A 73 -10.77 -3.73 -26.01
CA GLU A 73 -9.54 -3.27 -25.38
C GLU A 73 -9.68 -1.81 -24.95
N PHE A 74 -9.22 -1.49 -23.74
CA PHE A 74 -9.24 -0.13 -23.19
C PHE A 74 -8.24 0.02 -22.05
N ILE A 75 -7.92 1.27 -21.71
CA ILE A 75 -7.03 1.59 -20.59
C ILE A 75 -7.87 2.03 -19.38
N ALA A 76 -7.85 1.24 -18.31
CA ALA A 76 -8.39 1.62 -17.02
C ALA A 76 -7.43 2.53 -16.27
N ARG A 77 -7.97 3.51 -15.54
CA ARG A 77 -7.18 4.51 -14.80
C ARG A 77 -7.67 4.67 -13.35
N PRO A 78 -7.50 3.64 -12.50
CA PRO A 78 -7.64 3.81 -11.05
C PRO A 78 -6.55 4.74 -10.51
N ASP A 79 -6.88 5.49 -9.45
CA ASP A 79 -5.92 6.36 -8.76
C ASP A 79 -6.01 6.21 -7.23
N ILE A 80 -4.88 6.47 -6.57
CA ILE A 80 -4.79 6.64 -5.11
C ILE A 80 -4.35 8.09 -4.86
N ARG A 81 -5.05 8.79 -3.99
CA ARG A 81 -4.71 10.15 -3.58
C ARG A 81 -4.34 10.18 -2.12
N SER A 82 -3.31 10.95 -1.78
CA SER A 82 -2.97 11.29 -0.40
C SER A 82 -3.06 12.79 -0.27
N GLU A 83 -4.00 13.29 0.53
CA GLU A 83 -4.24 14.72 0.72
C GLU A 83 -3.92 15.13 2.16
N ASN A 84 -3.31 16.31 2.32
CA ASN A 84 -3.04 16.90 3.62
C ASN A 84 -4.27 17.68 4.09
N THR A 85 -4.82 17.29 5.23
CA THR A 85 -5.94 17.97 5.88
C THR A 85 -5.42 19.20 6.63
N PRO A 86 -6.20 20.29 6.78
CA PRO A 86 -5.82 21.45 7.61
C PRO A 86 -5.38 21.09 9.04
N ASP A 87 -5.89 19.98 9.58
CA ASP A 87 -5.54 19.44 10.90
C ASP A 87 -4.17 18.71 10.94
N GLY A 88 -3.37 18.79 9.87
CA GLY A 88 -2.07 18.12 9.74
C GLY A 88 -2.14 16.62 9.42
N GLN A 89 -3.34 16.03 9.33
CA GLN A 89 -3.55 14.61 9.05
C GLN A 89 -3.54 14.32 7.54
N SER A 90 -2.73 13.36 7.09
CA SER A 90 -2.76 12.84 5.72
C SER A 90 -3.90 11.83 5.54
N ARG A 91 -4.81 12.05 4.58
CA ARG A 91 -5.90 11.12 4.25
C ARG A 91 -5.66 10.48 2.89
N ARG A 92 -5.77 9.16 2.84
CA ARG A 92 -5.63 8.35 1.62
C ARG A 92 -7.00 7.98 1.06
N PHE A 93 -7.21 8.24 -0.22
CA PHE A 93 -8.45 7.92 -0.95
C PHE A 93 -8.12 7.12 -2.21
N SER A 94 -8.74 5.95 -2.38
CA SER A 94 -8.68 5.18 -3.62
C SER A 94 -9.90 5.47 -4.47
N ARG A 95 -9.73 5.71 -5.78
CA ARG A 95 -10.85 5.77 -6.72
C ARG A 95 -10.75 4.65 -7.75
N PRO A 96 -11.83 3.88 -7.93
CA PRO A 96 -11.86 2.84 -8.94
C PRO A 96 -11.99 3.44 -10.34
N HIS A 97 -11.50 2.69 -11.33
CA HIS A 97 -11.96 2.86 -12.70
C HIS A 97 -13.27 2.09 -12.89
N ILE A 98 -14.27 2.73 -13.52
CA ILE A 98 -15.58 2.12 -13.78
C ILE A 98 -15.81 2.13 -15.29
N ARG A 99 -15.84 0.94 -15.89
CA ARG A 99 -16.22 0.74 -17.29
C ARG A 99 -17.67 0.27 -17.33
N ARG A 100 -18.57 1.17 -17.70
CA ARG A 100 -20.00 0.87 -17.83
C ARG A 100 -20.27 0.00 -19.04
N GLY A 101 -21.13 -1.00 -18.88
CA GLY A 101 -21.59 -1.87 -19.96
C GLY A 101 -23.11 -1.89 -20.06
N LEU A 102 -23.63 -2.50 -21.14
CA LEU A 102 -25.08 -2.66 -21.31
C LEU A 102 -25.65 -3.66 -20.29
N VAL A 103 -24.93 -4.75 -20.04
CA VAL A 103 -25.37 -5.85 -19.15
C VAL A 103 -24.73 -5.73 -17.76
N SER A 104 -23.46 -5.37 -17.70
CA SER A 104 -22.69 -5.30 -16.47
C SER A 104 -21.62 -4.23 -16.52
N ASP A 105 -21.31 -3.67 -15.36
CA ASP A 105 -20.24 -2.71 -15.17
C ASP A 105 -19.01 -3.41 -14.62
N LEU A 106 -17.82 -3.07 -15.13
CA LEU A 106 -16.54 -3.52 -14.61
C LEU A 106 -15.93 -2.44 -13.73
N TYR A 107 -15.53 -2.84 -12.53
CA TYR A 107 -14.83 -2.01 -11.55
C TYR A 107 -13.41 -2.54 -11.38
N ILE A 108 -12.44 -1.63 -11.36
CA ILE A 108 -11.05 -1.93 -11.02
C ILE A 108 -10.64 -0.94 -9.94
N ALA A 109 -10.60 -1.39 -8.69
CA ALA A 109 -10.35 -0.56 -7.51
C ALA A 109 -8.96 -0.82 -6.94
N PRO A 110 -8.12 0.21 -6.72
CA PRO A 110 -6.81 0.00 -6.12
C PRO A 110 -6.95 -0.16 -4.60
N VAL A 111 -6.54 -1.31 -4.08
CA VAL A 111 -6.55 -1.61 -2.65
C VAL A 111 -5.23 -1.16 -2.03
N ASP A 112 -4.13 -1.64 -2.59
CA ASP A 112 -2.78 -1.36 -2.09
C ASP A 112 -1.77 -1.25 -3.23
N PHE A 113 -0.67 -0.53 -2.99
CA PHE A 113 0.41 -0.31 -3.96
C PHE A 113 1.75 -0.73 -3.37
N GLN A 114 2.43 -1.64 -4.06
CA GLN A 114 3.76 -2.13 -3.74
C GLN A 114 4.77 -1.41 -4.64
N PRO A 115 5.56 -0.47 -4.10
CA PRO A 115 6.57 0.24 -4.89
C PRO A 115 7.64 -0.73 -5.40
N ALA A 116 8.25 -0.36 -6.52
CA ALA A 116 9.36 -1.12 -7.11
C ALA A 116 10.45 -1.27 -6.05
N THR A 117 10.73 -2.50 -5.66
CA THR A 117 11.87 -2.77 -4.80
C THR A 117 13.03 -3.03 -5.74
N LYS A 118 13.76 -1.97 -6.11
CA LYS A 118 15.17 -2.17 -6.49
C LYS A 118 15.79 -2.90 -5.31
N GLY A 119 16.51 -4.00 -5.53
CA GLY A 119 17.32 -4.60 -4.47
C GLY A 119 18.28 -3.54 -3.93
N GLY A 120 17.85 -2.80 -2.91
CA GLY A 120 18.34 -1.44 -2.62
C GLY A 120 17.25 -0.38 -2.38
N ARG A 121 16.29 -0.65 -1.47
CA ARG A 121 15.74 0.35 -0.51
C ARG A 121 14.73 -0.18 0.52
N SER A 122 14.46 -1.47 0.55
CA SER A 122 14.94 -2.18 1.73
C SER A 122 16.36 -2.55 1.36
N ALA A 123 17.36 -2.23 2.18
CA ALA A 123 18.51 -3.13 2.18
C ALA A 123 17.89 -4.54 2.33
N GLU A 124 18.47 -5.58 1.75
CA GLU A 124 18.55 -6.76 2.58
C GLU A 124 19.28 -6.29 3.83
N SER A 125 18.54 -5.73 4.80
CA SER A 125 19.06 -5.54 6.12
C SER A 125 19.20 -6.97 6.56
N LYS A 126 20.40 -7.48 6.36
CA LYS A 126 20.80 -8.73 6.97
C LYS A 126 20.59 -8.46 8.46
N GLN A 127 19.50 -9.00 8.96
CA GLN A 127 19.12 -8.86 10.35
C GLN A 127 20.03 -9.76 11.13
N VAL A 128 20.73 -9.19 12.09
CA VAL A 128 21.49 -9.96 13.07
C VAL A 128 20.74 -9.85 14.39
N GLU A 129 20.26 -10.99 14.85
CA GLU A 129 19.74 -11.12 16.20
C GLU A 129 20.92 -11.35 17.15
N LEU A 130 20.98 -10.55 18.21
CA LEU A 130 22.01 -10.65 19.24
C LEU A 130 21.34 -10.86 20.59
N THR A 131 21.76 -11.91 21.28
CA THR A 131 21.40 -12.14 22.68
C THR A 131 22.45 -11.52 23.59
N LYS A 132 22.02 -11.06 24.76
CA LYS A 132 22.88 -10.37 25.74
C LYS A 132 24.10 -11.22 26.10
N GLN A 133 25.27 -10.58 26.11
CA GLN A 133 26.60 -11.15 26.38
C GLN A 133 27.06 -12.26 25.41
N GLN A 134 26.34 -12.49 24.32
CA GLN A 134 26.76 -13.44 23.29
C GLN A 134 27.58 -12.74 22.21
N LYS A 135 28.73 -13.33 21.89
CA LYS A 135 29.54 -12.96 20.72
C LYS A 135 28.93 -13.61 19.49
N THR A 136 28.58 -12.79 18.51
CA THR A 136 28.03 -13.24 17.24
C THR A 136 28.95 -12.80 16.11
N GLN A 137 29.41 -13.77 15.33
CA GLN A 137 30.19 -13.49 14.13
C GLN A 137 29.24 -13.19 12.97
N PHE A 138 29.40 -12.01 12.36
CA PHE A 138 28.56 -11.54 11.29
C PHE A 138 29.42 -10.86 10.22
N LEU A 139 29.54 -11.50 9.04
CA LEU A 139 30.49 -11.10 7.99
C LEU A 139 31.93 -11.04 8.55
N ASP A 140 32.64 -9.94 8.31
CA ASP A 140 33.98 -9.66 8.83
C ASP A 140 33.96 -9.05 10.25
N TYR A 141 32.79 -8.97 10.89
CA TYR A 141 32.58 -8.35 12.19
C TYR A 141 32.33 -9.38 13.30
N GLU A 142 32.94 -9.15 14.46
CA GLU A 142 32.52 -9.77 15.72
C GLU A 142 31.70 -8.73 16.51
N ILE A 143 30.41 -9.03 16.74
CA ILE A 143 29.49 -8.12 17.42
C ILE A 143 29.05 -8.76 18.74
N THR A 144 29.15 -8.01 19.83
CA THR A 144 28.70 -8.43 21.17
C THR A 144 27.68 -7.44 21.69
N PHE A 145 26.50 -7.92 22.08
CA PHE A 145 25.50 -7.10 22.77
C PHE A 145 25.80 -7.06 24.27
N VAL A 146 26.16 -5.89 24.80
CA VAL A 146 26.53 -5.71 26.22
C VAL A 146 25.30 -5.50 27.09
N GLY A 147 24.36 -4.65 26.65
CA GLY A 147 23.13 -4.37 27.38
C GLY A 147 22.33 -3.21 26.83
N PHE A 148 21.15 -2.98 27.39
CA PHE A 148 20.28 -1.86 27.02
C PHE A 148 20.75 -0.56 27.68
N ASP A 149 20.74 0.52 26.90
CA ASP A 149 21.00 1.87 27.38
C ASP A 149 19.66 2.61 27.53
N ILE A 150 19.20 2.76 28.77
CA ILE A 150 17.96 3.46 29.13
C ILE A 150 18.19 4.94 29.46
N SER A 151 19.41 5.46 29.28
CA SER A 151 19.73 6.87 29.57
C SER A 151 18.86 7.83 28.74
N GLY A 152 18.51 7.41 27.51
CA GLY A 152 17.59 8.14 26.62
C GLY A 152 16.15 8.22 27.13
N MET A 153 15.73 7.36 28.05
CA MET A 153 14.39 7.38 28.66
C MET A 153 14.29 8.43 29.78
N MET A 154 15.41 8.72 30.47
CA MET A 154 15.47 9.66 31.61
C MET A 154 15.65 11.12 31.18
N ALA A 155 16.17 11.35 29.96
CA ALA A 155 16.48 12.69 29.44
C ALA A 155 15.31 13.36 28.69
N GLN A 156 14.16 12.69 28.57
CA GLN A 156 13.05 13.11 27.70
C GLN A 156 11.99 13.93 28.44
N LYS A 157 11.60 15.06 27.85
CA LYS A 157 10.47 15.88 28.30
C LYS A 157 9.15 15.26 27.82
N GLU A 158 8.09 15.44 28.61
CA GLU A 158 6.74 14.96 28.32
C GLU A 158 6.32 15.27 26.87
N GLY A 159 6.08 14.23 26.05
CA GLY A 159 5.50 14.33 24.71
C GLY A 159 6.36 13.87 23.52
N GLN A 160 7.65 13.56 23.68
CA GLN A 160 8.58 13.23 22.55
C GLN A 160 8.80 11.74 22.25
N GLY A 161 8.03 10.83 22.87
CA GLY A 161 8.20 9.38 22.66
C GLY A 161 9.28 8.75 23.54
N VAL A 162 9.42 7.43 23.48
CA VAL A 162 10.33 6.66 24.35
C VAL A 162 11.57 6.25 23.56
N SER A 163 12.77 6.61 24.03
CA SER A 163 14.04 6.24 23.38
C SER A 163 14.78 5.17 24.18
N VAL A 164 15.18 4.09 23.50
CA VAL A 164 15.96 2.99 24.09
C VAL A 164 17.17 2.71 23.19
N GLY A 165 18.35 2.68 23.78
CA GLY A 165 19.60 2.34 23.11
C GLY A 165 20.05 0.91 23.38
N ALA A 166 20.99 0.42 22.57
CA ALA A 166 21.72 -0.82 22.82
C ALA A 166 23.21 -0.54 22.83
N ASP A 167 23.90 -0.94 23.90
CA ASP A 167 25.36 -0.92 23.97
C ASP A 167 25.90 -2.17 23.27
N ILE A 168 26.59 -1.96 22.14
CA ILE A 168 27.24 -3.04 21.39
C ILE A 168 28.74 -2.80 21.26
N MET A 169 29.51 -3.88 21.30
CA MET A 169 30.93 -3.88 20.98
C MET A 169 31.13 -4.50 19.61
N VAL A 170 31.82 -3.81 18.71
CA VAL A 170 32.11 -4.31 17.36
C VAL A 170 33.60 -4.34 17.09
N SER A 171 34.12 -5.49 16.68
CA SER A 171 35.48 -5.67 16.17
C SER A 171 35.43 -6.01 14.68
N TYR A 172 36.37 -5.49 13.89
CA TYR A 172 36.54 -5.81 12.47
C TYR A 172 37.83 -6.60 12.27
N LYS A 173 37.76 -7.81 11.71
CA LYS A 173 38.93 -8.69 11.45
C LYS A 173 39.90 -8.86 12.64
N GLY A 174 39.37 -8.85 13.88
CA GLY A 174 40.17 -9.01 15.10
C GLY A 174 40.86 -7.74 15.59
N GLU A 175 40.54 -6.57 15.06
CA GLU A 175 40.94 -5.26 15.60
C GLU A 175 40.31 -4.98 16.97
N ASP A 176 40.82 -3.97 17.67
CA ASP A 176 40.30 -3.58 18.99
C ASP A 176 38.79 -3.26 18.93
N PRO A 177 37.97 -3.88 19.80
CA PRO A 177 36.54 -3.66 19.82
C PRO A 177 36.17 -2.19 20.08
N LEU A 178 35.31 -1.60 19.24
CA LEU A 178 34.78 -0.25 19.42
C LEU A 178 33.35 -0.28 20.01
N PRO A 179 33.06 0.55 21.02
CA PRO A 179 31.71 0.68 21.57
C PRO A 179 30.85 1.53 20.64
N LEU A 180 29.71 0.98 20.21
CA LEU A 180 28.72 1.64 19.37
C LEU A 180 27.35 1.63 20.07
N LYS A 181 26.54 2.68 19.82
CA LYS A 181 25.26 2.90 20.49
C LYS A 181 24.12 3.25 19.51
N PRO A 182 23.51 2.26 18.85
CA PRO A 182 22.28 2.51 18.09
C PRO A 182 21.11 2.77 19.04
N VAL A 183 20.24 3.71 18.67
CA VAL A 183 19.09 4.16 19.47
C VAL A 183 17.82 4.04 18.66
N LEU A 184 16.78 3.47 19.27
CA LEU A 184 15.43 3.38 18.73
C LEU A 184 14.51 4.32 19.53
N THR A 185 13.87 5.25 18.84
CA THR A 185 12.89 6.20 19.40
C THR A 185 11.49 5.82 18.92
N LEU A 186 10.64 5.41 19.85
CA LEU A 186 9.24 5.06 19.64
C LEU A 186 8.38 6.33 19.82
N GLY A 187 7.93 6.90 18.71
CA GLY A 187 7.12 8.13 18.67
C GLY A 187 5.68 7.90 18.18
N LYS A 188 4.81 8.91 18.34
CA LYS A 188 3.41 8.87 17.87
C LYS A 188 3.26 8.86 16.34
N GLU A 189 4.29 9.30 15.61
CA GLU A 189 4.34 9.35 14.13
C GLU A 189 5.05 8.12 13.50
N GLY A 190 5.49 7.17 14.32
CA GLY A 190 6.24 5.98 13.91
C GLY A 190 7.56 5.82 14.66
N ASN A 191 8.24 4.69 14.42
CA ASN A 191 9.54 4.41 15.03
C ASN A 191 10.66 5.03 14.19
N THR A 192 11.60 5.70 14.84
CA THR A 192 12.81 6.25 14.20
C THR A 192 14.04 5.61 14.83
N SER A 193 15.01 5.20 14.02
CA SER A 193 16.23 4.52 14.47
C SER A 193 17.47 5.28 14.04
N SER A 194 18.44 5.46 14.94
CA SER A 194 19.72 6.07 14.63
C SER A 194 20.66 5.06 13.99
N ARG A 195 21.34 5.49 12.92
CA ARG A 195 22.36 4.68 12.24
C ARG A 195 23.73 4.94 12.86
N VAL A 196 24.45 3.88 13.18
CA VAL A 196 25.82 3.96 13.69
C VAL A 196 26.78 3.33 12.69
N ARG A 197 27.90 4.01 12.41
CA ARG A 197 28.91 3.55 11.46
C ARG A 197 29.76 2.43 12.05
N LEU A 198 29.97 1.37 11.29
CA LEU A 198 30.84 0.26 11.66
C LEU A 198 32.32 0.57 11.40
N PRO A 199 33.25 -0.06 12.15
CA PRO A 199 34.68 0.04 11.86
C PRO A 199 35.04 -0.62 10.51
N GLY A 200 36.20 -0.24 9.96
CA GLY A 200 36.71 -0.77 8.70
C GLY A 200 36.63 0.21 7.52
N PRO A 201 37.17 -0.19 6.34
CA PRO A 201 37.27 0.66 5.15
C PRO A 201 35.96 0.82 4.37
N ALA A 202 34.98 -0.05 4.63
CA ALA A 202 33.66 -0.04 3.99
C ALA A 202 32.73 1.01 4.63
N GLU A 203 31.92 1.69 3.83
CA GLU A 203 30.82 2.53 4.34
C GLU A 203 29.64 1.65 4.82
N ALA A 204 29.80 1.04 6.00
CA ALA A 204 28.79 0.18 6.61
C ALA A 204 28.17 0.79 7.88
N TYR A 205 26.88 0.54 8.08
CA TYR A 205 26.08 1.08 9.18
C TYR A 205 25.20 -0.01 9.82
N LEU A 206 24.96 0.12 11.12
CA LEU A 206 23.96 -0.63 11.88
C LEU A 206 22.86 0.30 12.40
N SER A 207 21.62 -0.16 12.37
CA SER A 207 20.49 0.49 13.05
C SER A 207 19.72 -0.51 13.89
N LEU A 208 19.21 -0.07 15.04
CA LEU A 208 18.40 -0.91 15.92
C LEU A 208 16.98 -1.01 15.35
N SER A 209 16.52 -2.22 15.04
CA SER A 209 15.21 -2.44 14.41
C SER A 209 14.16 -2.91 15.40
N SER A 210 14.52 -3.83 16.30
CA SER A 210 13.64 -4.35 17.34
C SER A 210 14.39 -4.63 18.64
N ILE A 211 13.66 -4.55 19.75
CA ILE A 211 14.14 -4.84 21.11
C ILE A 211 13.17 -5.84 21.73
N GLU A 212 13.66 -7.03 22.10
CA GLU A 212 12.92 -8.01 22.86
C GLU A 212 13.45 -8.02 24.30
N ALA A 213 12.90 -7.11 25.12
CA ALA A 213 13.36 -6.93 26.50
C ALA A 213 13.09 -8.17 27.39
N SER A 214 12.08 -8.98 27.05
CA SER A 214 11.70 -10.17 27.81
C SER A 214 12.73 -11.31 27.68
N SER A 215 13.28 -11.50 26.48
CA SER A 215 14.32 -12.50 26.18
C SER A 215 15.75 -11.93 26.28
N GLY A 216 15.90 -10.61 26.43
CA GLY A 216 17.19 -9.95 26.46
C GLY A 216 17.91 -9.97 25.12
N SER A 217 17.16 -9.87 24.02
CA SER A 217 17.70 -9.92 22.65
C SER A 217 17.36 -8.64 21.87
N ILE A 218 18.20 -8.31 20.90
CA ILE A 218 18.01 -7.19 19.98
C ILE A 218 18.15 -7.66 18.54
N VAL A 219 17.45 -6.98 17.63
CA VAL A 219 17.62 -7.16 16.19
C VAL A 219 18.24 -5.90 15.61
N LEU A 220 19.36 -6.07 14.90
CA LEU A 220 20.06 -4.99 14.21
C LEU A 220 19.94 -5.17 12.71
N ASP A 221 19.66 -4.07 12.01
CA ASP A 221 19.65 -3.99 10.56
C ASP A 221 21.02 -3.53 10.05
N TYR A 222 21.67 -4.36 9.24
CA TYR A 222 22.94 -4.02 8.57
C TYR A 222 22.72 -3.33 7.21
N GLN A 223 23.44 -2.23 6.98
CA GLN A 223 23.50 -1.50 5.71
C GLN A 223 24.97 -1.35 5.29
N GLY A 224 25.46 -2.19 4.39
CA GLY A 224 26.84 -2.15 3.89
C GLY A 224 26.95 -1.80 2.41
N PRO A 225 28.15 -1.49 1.91
CA PRO A 225 28.38 -1.38 0.47
C PRO A 225 28.10 -2.74 -0.17
N ALA A 226 27.41 -2.73 -1.31
CA ALA A 226 27.11 -3.95 -2.05
C ALA A 226 28.42 -4.70 -2.31
N SER A 227 28.56 -5.90 -1.71
CA SER A 227 29.73 -6.74 -1.95
C SER A 227 29.75 -7.13 -3.43
N ALA A 228 30.86 -6.87 -4.11
CA ALA A 228 31.07 -7.16 -5.53
C ALA A 228 31.07 -8.68 -5.87
N ASP A 229 30.83 -9.55 -4.89
CA ASP A 229 30.76 -11.01 -5.04
C ASP A 229 29.33 -11.58 -4.92
N GLN A 230 28.29 -10.76 -5.07
CA GLN A 230 26.91 -11.25 -5.25
C GLN A 230 26.41 -11.05 -6.69
N ASP A 231 27.14 -11.63 -7.65
CA ASP A 231 26.60 -12.00 -8.96
C ASP A 231 25.69 -13.23 -8.81
N LYS A 232 24.56 -13.06 -8.12
CA LYS A 232 23.37 -13.91 -8.25
C LYS A 232 22.15 -13.19 -7.66
N ILE A 233 21.43 -12.56 -8.58
CA ILE A 233 20.01 -12.21 -8.50
C ILE A 233 19.70 -11.01 -7.58
N THR A 234 20.05 -9.80 -8.02
CA THR A 234 19.26 -8.61 -7.68
C THR A 234 17.89 -8.76 -8.35
N GLN A 235 16.99 -9.53 -7.74
CA GLN A 235 15.58 -9.57 -8.14
C GLN A 235 14.99 -8.20 -7.83
N THR A 236 15.06 -7.29 -8.80
CA THR A 236 14.29 -6.06 -8.75
C THR A 236 12.84 -6.46 -8.90
N THR A 237 12.10 -6.52 -7.81
CA THR A 237 10.66 -6.77 -7.87
C THR A 237 10.02 -5.55 -8.54
N PRO A 238 9.41 -5.71 -9.74
CA PRO A 238 8.74 -4.61 -10.40
C PRO A 238 7.64 -4.06 -9.48
N PRO A 239 7.30 -2.76 -9.59
CA PRO A 239 6.19 -2.23 -8.81
C PRO A 239 4.93 -3.01 -9.16
N ALA A 240 4.11 -3.28 -8.15
CA ALA A 240 2.87 -4.00 -8.31
C ALA A 240 1.78 -3.28 -7.53
N PHE A 241 0.52 -3.57 -7.83
CA PHE A 241 -0.57 -3.10 -6.97
C PHE A 241 -1.64 -4.17 -6.86
N ILE A 242 -2.33 -4.20 -5.73
CA ILE A 242 -3.45 -5.11 -5.50
C ILE A 242 -4.71 -4.39 -5.99
N ALA A 243 -5.32 -4.94 -7.03
CA ALA A 243 -6.60 -4.49 -7.55
C ALA A 243 -7.72 -5.39 -7.04
N GLU A 244 -8.81 -4.79 -6.59
CA GLU A 244 -10.09 -5.48 -6.48
C GLU A 244 -10.86 -5.26 -7.78
N VAL A 245 -11.08 -6.35 -8.51
CA VAL A 245 -11.78 -6.36 -9.80
C VAL A 245 -13.17 -6.90 -9.56
N SER A 246 -14.20 -6.14 -9.92
CA SER A 246 -15.58 -6.52 -9.67
C SER A 246 -16.47 -6.33 -10.89
N ILE A 247 -17.40 -7.26 -11.12
CA ILE A 247 -18.44 -7.16 -12.15
C ILE A 247 -19.79 -6.98 -11.48
N LYS A 248 -20.43 -5.83 -11.71
CA LYS A 248 -21.74 -5.49 -11.15
C LYS A 248 -22.80 -5.46 -12.24
N PRO A 249 -23.65 -6.51 -12.35
CA PRO A 249 -24.74 -6.53 -13.32
C PRO A 249 -25.93 -5.69 -12.87
N GLY A 250 -26.79 -5.30 -13.83
CA GLY A 250 -28.08 -4.70 -13.50
C GLY A 250 -28.08 -3.21 -13.13
N MET A 251 -26.91 -2.57 -12.99
CA MET A 251 -26.82 -1.13 -12.71
C MET A 251 -27.50 -0.27 -13.79
N THR A 252 -27.34 -0.61 -15.07
CA THR A 252 -28.03 0.08 -16.17
C THR A 252 -29.56 -0.05 -16.07
N VAL A 253 -30.06 -1.22 -15.68
CA VAL A 253 -31.51 -1.48 -15.49
C VAL A 253 -32.04 -0.69 -14.30
N LEU A 254 -31.25 -0.63 -13.21
CA LEU A 254 -31.57 0.17 -12.03
C LEU A 254 -31.76 1.64 -12.43
N TRP A 255 -30.76 2.24 -13.08
CA TRP A 255 -30.82 3.65 -13.51
C TRP A 255 -31.95 3.92 -14.49
N LEU A 256 -32.19 3.01 -15.45
CA LEU A 256 -33.33 3.10 -16.35
C LEU A 256 -34.65 3.14 -15.58
N GLY A 257 -34.81 2.26 -14.58
CA GLY A 257 -35.96 2.26 -13.68
C GLY A 257 -36.13 3.59 -12.95
N THR A 258 -35.06 4.13 -12.37
CA THR A 258 -35.06 5.44 -11.70
C THR A 258 -35.49 6.57 -12.64
N PHE A 259 -34.99 6.60 -13.88
CA PHE A 259 -35.39 7.60 -14.87
C PHE A 259 -36.87 7.47 -15.26
N LEU A 260 -37.40 6.24 -15.37
CA LEU A 260 -38.83 6.03 -15.64
C LEU A 260 -39.72 6.50 -14.50
N ILE A 261 -39.29 6.34 -13.24
CA ILE A 261 -40.00 6.89 -12.07
C ILE A 261 -40.09 8.41 -12.18
N LEU A 262 -38.94 9.07 -12.41
CA LEU A 262 -38.87 10.53 -12.54
C LEU A 262 -39.71 11.02 -13.71
N PHE A 263 -39.62 10.35 -14.85
CA PHE A 263 -40.40 10.69 -16.04
C PHE A 263 -41.91 10.51 -15.82
N GLY A 264 -42.33 9.38 -15.25
CA GLY A 264 -43.73 9.12 -14.90
C GLY A 264 -44.28 10.13 -13.91
N ALA A 265 -43.51 10.47 -12.87
CA ALA A 265 -43.86 11.51 -11.92
C ALA A 265 -43.97 12.89 -12.60
N GLY A 266 -42.99 13.25 -13.43
CA GLY A 266 -42.94 14.51 -14.17
C GLY A 266 -44.12 14.67 -15.14
N VAL A 267 -44.45 13.65 -15.93
CA VAL A 267 -45.65 13.65 -16.80
C VAL A 267 -46.92 13.77 -15.97
N GLY A 268 -46.97 13.09 -14.82
CA GLY A 268 -48.07 13.20 -13.88
C GLY A 268 -48.26 14.65 -13.43
N VAL A 269 -47.18 15.31 -13.00
CA VAL A 269 -47.14 16.69 -12.51
C VAL A 269 -47.51 17.68 -13.63
N ALA A 270 -46.91 17.55 -14.81
CA ALA A 270 -47.19 18.42 -15.94
C ALA A 270 -48.67 18.37 -16.37
N ARG A 271 -49.31 17.21 -16.30
CA ARG A 271 -50.74 17.06 -16.63
C ARG A 271 -51.68 17.69 -15.61
N ARG A 272 -51.22 17.91 -14.38
CA ARG A 272 -52.00 18.49 -13.28
C ARG A 272 -51.52 19.88 -12.88
N TRP A 273 -50.61 20.46 -13.64
CA TRP A 273 -50.18 21.83 -13.45
C TRP A 273 -51.30 22.77 -13.95
N PRO A 274 -51.82 23.67 -13.11
CA PRO A 274 -52.79 24.66 -13.58
C PRO A 274 -52.10 25.57 -14.60
N LYS A 275 -52.79 25.85 -15.73
CA LYS A 275 -52.32 26.84 -16.70
C LYS A 275 -52.26 28.23 -16.07
#